data_AF-A0A072NXE1-F1
#
_entry.id   AF-A0A072NXE1-F1
#
_cell.length_a   1.000
_cell.length_b   1.000
_cell.length_c   1.000
_cell.angle_alpha   90.00
_cell.angle_beta   90.00
_cell.angle_gamma   90.00
#
_symmetry.space_group_name_H-M   'P 1'
#
loop_
_entity.id
_entity.type
_entity.pdbx_description
1 polymer ?
#
loop_
_entity_poly.entity_id
_entity_poly.type
_entity_poly.pdbx_seq_one_letter_code
_entity_poly.pdbx_strand_id
1 'polypeptide(L)'
;MSINFILILLILQCLRSWSLSAASRQTDPNLCNVSSGWDPTPANYLASQADQNLQSWWENELSSDARRFEHAFGKLLGINQFRCGISSISSCTIPSCFEIQEAENPSWIYLVALSLQNLNQMFNVMYNGITLGQLDATNLVDDLAANIFEWKDPEYHGNTAGFWVAATLTSICTFGAYRVGTAVGSAAFFGLGTFGGAATSHVAESFQPAQDLTKDDGIRSLNDMFYNLSSAARSAIDSWANDTFAGQTDENGSSILDFVKDGAFVDPSVLPSQTQVETYYRSSLVARAVNGLWRTKPLYLISTTANISNTELHQDSRYLSPRTGKTYVPYYFHDKTQLEPPDFAVLNGSFYSIKPSQTTESSARAWEQAGGNNYTSELSTARLLEALTSNERLTPFQDGASWEGMFTLPVCDVGTRVEWLVPYGGKILPCCCGEDCADTKNFIEAANLNKSESWLDACREQLRDTSLRFDSIEYGIETSTGAAAFWKNLGLGRQIGLSIGCACGFIILLFMCWSCR
;
A
#
# COMPACT_ATOMS: atom_id res chain seq x y z
N MET A 1 -62.43 43.23 9.72
CA MET A 1 -61.58 43.82 8.66
C MET A 1 -60.07 43.69 8.98
N SER A 2 -59.66 42.77 9.87
CA SER A 2 -58.31 42.81 10.48
C SER A 2 -57.45 41.56 10.19
N ILE A 3 -57.98 40.56 9.49
CA ILE A 3 -57.26 39.32 9.18
C ILE A 3 -56.50 39.41 7.83
N ASN A 4 -57.06 40.12 6.84
CA ASN A 4 -56.41 40.30 5.54
C ASN A 4 -55.15 41.18 5.60
N PHE A 5 -55.06 42.10 6.57
CA PHE A 5 -53.90 42.99 6.70
C PHE A 5 -52.67 42.28 7.28
N ILE A 6 -52.89 41.31 8.19
CA ILE A 6 -51.82 40.51 8.80
C ILE A 6 -51.26 39.50 7.78
N LEU A 7 -52.10 38.92 6.93
CA LEU A 7 -51.67 38.01 5.88
C LEU A 7 -50.82 38.72 4.81
N ILE A 8 -51.19 39.96 4.44
CA ILE A 8 -50.42 40.78 3.49
C ILE A 8 -49.07 41.19 4.07
N LEU A 9 -49.00 41.52 5.37
CA LEU A 9 -47.73 41.84 6.04
C LEU A 9 -46.80 40.63 6.19
N LEU A 10 -47.34 39.43 6.43
CA LEU A 10 -46.56 38.18 6.45
C LEU A 10 -46.03 37.80 5.07
N ILE A 11 -46.84 37.98 4.01
CA ILE A 11 -46.40 37.75 2.63
C ILE A 11 -45.32 38.79 2.23
N LEU A 12 -45.45 40.04 2.64
CA LEU A 12 -44.44 41.08 2.40
C LEU A 12 -43.14 40.86 3.20
N GLN A 13 -43.20 40.27 4.40
CA GLN A 13 -42.02 39.86 5.15
C GLN A 13 -41.34 38.62 4.55
N CYS A 14 -42.10 37.63 4.06
CA CYS A 14 -41.55 36.50 3.31
C CYS A 14 -40.91 36.94 1.98
N LEU A 15 -41.51 37.89 1.26
CA LEU A 15 -40.93 38.45 0.03
C LEU A 15 -39.68 39.32 0.29
N ARG A 16 -39.56 39.95 1.46
CA ARG A 16 -38.32 40.63 1.89
C ARG A 16 -37.22 39.67 2.32
N SER A 17 -37.52 38.47 2.79
CA SER A 17 -36.51 37.42 2.99
C SER A 17 -36.07 36.72 1.70
N TRP A 18 -36.79 36.95 0.59
CA TRP A 18 -36.47 36.45 -0.75
C TRP A 18 -35.76 37.47 -1.64
N SER A 19 -35.49 38.69 -1.14
CA SER A 19 -34.43 39.49 -1.74
C SER A 19 -33.13 38.79 -1.42
N LEU A 20 -32.74 37.89 -2.34
CA LEU A 20 -31.42 37.34 -2.51
C LEU A 20 -30.41 38.30 -1.88
N SER A 21 -29.68 37.81 -0.89
CA SER A 21 -28.30 38.21 -0.71
C SER A 21 -27.59 37.96 -2.04
N ALA A 22 -27.75 38.89 -2.98
CA ALA A 22 -26.75 39.16 -3.98
C ALA A 22 -25.53 39.52 -3.15
N ALA A 23 -24.69 38.51 -2.87
CA ALA A 23 -23.34 38.72 -2.38
C ALA A 23 -22.80 39.86 -3.22
N SER A 24 -22.46 40.99 -2.59
CA SER A 24 -21.93 42.14 -3.31
C SER A 24 -20.81 41.59 -4.19
N ARG A 25 -20.93 41.73 -5.51
CA ARG A 25 -19.86 41.38 -6.45
C ARG A 25 -18.69 42.28 -6.10
N GLN A 26 -17.87 41.84 -5.17
CA GLN A 26 -16.64 42.50 -4.80
C GLN A 26 -15.64 42.07 -5.86
N THR A 27 -15.71 42.73 -7.01
CA THR A 27 -14.73 42.57 -8.08
C THR A 27 -13.42 43.13 -7.58
N ASP A 28 -12.40 42.30 -7.42
CA ASP A 28 -11.05 42.77 -7.15
C ASP A 28 -10.46 43.28 -8.48
N PRO A 29 -10.28 44.60 -8.67
CA PRO A 29 -9.75 45.14 -9.92
C PRO A 29 -8.29 44.72 -10.18
N ASN A 30 -7.63 44.04 -9.24
CA ASN A 30 -6.25 43.60 -9.36
C ASN A 30 -6.07 42.08 -9.52
N LEU A 31 -7.15 41.30 -9.68
CA LEU A 31 -7.09 39.83 -9.72
C LEU A 31 -6.01 39.25 -10.64
N CYS A 32 -5.72 39.89 -11.78
CA CYS A 32 -4.77 39.35 -12.76
C CYS A 32 -3.64 40.33 -13.08
N ASN A 33 -3.50 41.37 -12.27
CA ASN A 33 -2.46 42.36 -12.49
C ASN A 33 -1.13 41.82 -11.97
N VAL A 34 -0.29 41.29 -12.86
CA VAL A 34 1.06 40.77 -12.54
C VAL A 34 1.91 41.82 -11.79
N SER A 35 1.65 43.12 -11.99
CA SER A 35 2.34 44.20 -11.26
C SER A 35 1.86 44.40 -9.81
N SER A 36 0.71 43.82 -9.45
CA SER A 36 0.14 43.86 -8.09
C SER A 36 0.68 42.75 -7.18
N GLY A 37 1.42 41.77 -7.72
CA GLY A 37 1.95 40.64 -6.96
C GLY A 37 0.87 39.64 -6.52
N TRP A 38 -0.33 39.69 -7.11
CA TRP A 38 -1.37 38.70 -6.86
C TRP A 38 -1.05 37.40 -7.60
N ASP A 39 -1.01 36.29 -6.86
CA ASP A 39 -0.83 34.94 -7.38
C ASP A 39 -1.96 34.03 -6.87
N PRO A 40 -2.41 33.04 -7.65
CA PRO A 40 -3.36 32.06 -7.17
C PRO A 40 -2.68 31.17 -6.12
N THR A 41 -2.94 31.46 -4.85
CA THR A 41 -2.35 30.77 -3.69
C THR A 41 -3.46 30.34 -2.73
N PRO A 42 -3.21 29.33 -1.87
CA PRO A 42 -4.15 28.98 -0.80
C PRO A 42 -4.50 30.18 0.12
N ALA A 43 -3.55 31.07 0.36
CA ALA A 43 -3.78 32.29 1.14
C ALA A 43 -4.81 33.21 0.47
N ASN A 44 -4.71 33.41 -0.86
CA ASN A 44 -5.66 34.21 -1.62
C ASN A 44 -7.02 33.51 -1.77
N TYR A 45 -7.03 32.18 -1.83
CA TYR A 45 -8.26 31.38 -1.74
C TYR A 45 -9.04 31.67 -0.46
N LEU A 46 -8.38 31.54 0.70
CA LEU A 46 -8.97 31.82 2.01
C LEU A 46 -9.38 33.29 2.17
N ALA A 47 -8.54 34.23 1.73
CA ALA A 47 -8.85 35.66 1.79
C ALA A 47 -10.10 36.04 0.97
N SER A 48 -10.37 35.31 -0.12
CA SER A 48 -11.57 35.50 -0.94
C SER A 48 -12.85 34.86 -0.37
N GLN A 49 -12.76 34.20 0.79
CA GLN A 49 -13.85 33.43 1.39
C GLN A 49 -14.41 32.36 0.43
N ALA A 50 -13.53 31.76 -0.39
CA ALA A 50 -13.95 30.85 -1.44
C ALA A 50 -14.76 29.66 -0.94
N ASP A 51 -14.39 29.05 0.21
CA ASP A 51 -15.15 27.96 0.81
C ASP A 51 -16.62 28.35 1.11
N GLN A 52 -16.82 29.49 1.77
CA GLN A 52 -18.14 29.98 2.18
C GLN A 52 -18.99 30.34 0.97
N ASN A 53 -18.38 30.99 -0.03
CA ASN A 53 -19.05 31.36 -1.26
C ASN A 53 -19.41 30.14 -2.10
N LEU A 54 -18.51 29.15 -2.20
CA LEU A 54 -18.73 27.92 -2.95
C LEU A 54 -19.82 27.06 -2.30
N GLN A 55 -19.79 26.89 -0.97
CA GLN A 55 -20.81 26.18 -0.21
C GLN A 55 -22.19 26.81 -0.43
N SER A 56 -22.31 28.13 -0.22
CA SER A 56 -23.55 28.87 -0.39
C SER A 56 -24.07 28.76 -1.83
N TRP A 57 -23.20 28.87 -2.83
CA TRP A 57 -23.58 28.68 -4.22
C TRP A 57 -24.08 27.25 -4.50
N TRP A 58 -23.37 26.23 -4.03
CA TRP A 58 -23.71 24.84 -4.31
C TRP A 58 -25.02 24.40 -3.66
N GLU A 59 -25.28 24.83 -2.41
CA GLU A 59 -26.55 24.58 -1.72
C GLU A 59 -27.74 25.17 -2.49
N ASN A 60 -27.56 26.35 -3.10
CA ASN A 60 -28.58 26.95 -3.93
C ASN A 60 -28.79 26.16 -5.24
N GLU A 61 -27.73 25.61 -5.84
CA GLU A 61 -27.87 24.84 -7.08
C GLU A 61 -28.41 23.42 -6.89
N LEU A 62 -28.19 22.78 -5.75
CA LEU A 62 -28.84 21.51 -5.42
C LEU A 62 -30.38 21.61 -5.39
N SER A 63 -30.93 22.82 -5.22
CA SER A 63 -32.37 23.08 -5.28
C SER A 63 -32.92 23.20 -6.71
N SER A 64 -32.03 23.38 -7.69
CA SER A 64 -32.34 23.29 -9.12
C SER A 64 -31.98 21.88 -9.61
N ASP A 65 -32.57 21.35 -10.70
CA ASP A 65 -32.31 19.99 -11.22
C ASP A 65 -30.86 19.77 -11.76
N ALA A 66 -29.84 20.33 -11.09
CA ALA A 66 -28.43 20.22 -11.44
C ALA A 66 -27.98 18.76 -11.36
N ARG A 67 -27.73 18.15 -12.53
CA ARG A 67 -27.36 16.74 -12.62
C ARG A 67 -25.92 16.44 -12.22
N ARG A 68 -25.02 17.44 -12.24
CA ARG A 68 -23.59 17.32 -11.92
C ARG A 68 -22.96 18.67 -11.53
N PHE A 69 -22.08 18.67 -10.53
CA PHE A 69 -21.41 19.87 -9.98
C PHE A 69 -20.59 20.64 -11.00
N GLU A 70 -19.66 19.98 -11.70
CA GLU A 70 -18.75 20.63 -12.64
C GLU A 70 -19.51 21.29 -13.80
N HIS A 71 -20.57 20.65 -14.29
CA HIS A 71 -21.41 21.25 -15.32
C HIS A 71 -22.13 22.51 -14.82
N ALA A 72 -22.63 22.51 -13.58
CA ALA A 72 -23.25 23.69 -12.98
C ALA A 72 -22.23 24.82 -12.77
N PHE A 73 -21.05 24.48 -12.25
CA PHE A 73 -19.96 25.43 -12.01
C PHE A 73 -19.45 26.05 -13.31
N GLY A 74 -19.35 25.26 -14.38
CA GLY A 74 -18.99 25.74 -15.72
C GLY A 74 -19.87 26.88 -16.23
N LYS A 75 -21.16 26.90 -15.87
CA LYS A 75 -22.06 28.00 -16.26
C LYS A 75 -21.68 29.32 -15.61
N LEU A 76 -21.13 29.31 -14.38
CA LEU A 76 -20.56 30.50 -13.75
C LEU A 76 -19.37 31.06 -14.54
N LEU A 77 -18.60 30.18 -15.17
CA LEU A 77 -17.47 30.52 -16.04
C LEU A 77 -17.89 30.90 -17.47
N GLY A 78 -19.18 30.82 -17.80
CA GLY A 78 -19.67 30.99 -19.18
C GLY A 78 -19.37 29.80 -20.11
N ILE A 79 -18.96 28.65 -19.56
CA ILE A 79 -18.59 27.45 -20.32
C ILE A 79 -19.74 26.43 -20.25
N ASN A 80 -20.53 26.35 -21.32
CA ASN A 80 -21.70 25.46 -21.40
C ASN A 80 -21.38 23.96 -21.35
N GLN A 81 -20.12 23.57 -21.62
CA GLN A 81 -19.69 22.19 -21.63
C GLN A 81 -18.47 21.99 -20.73
N PHE A 82 -18.43 22.60 -19.54
CA PHE A 82 -17.35 22.31 -18.59
C PHE A 82 -17.55 20.89 -18.05
N ARG A 83 -16.59 20.00 -18.34
CA ARG A 83 -16.58 18.61 -17.89
C ARG A 83 -15.18 18.23 -17.44
N CYS A 84 -15.08 17.76 -16.21
CA CYS A 84 -13.86 17.24 -15.62
C CYS A 84 -14.05 15.75 -15.35
N GLY A 85 -12.96 14.99 -15.44
CA GLY A 85 -12.96 13.54 -15.37
C GLY A 85 -11.77 12.93 -16.12
N ILE A 86 -11.69 11.61 -16.09
CA ILE A 86 -10.72 10.86 -16.88
C ILE A 86 -11.37 10.54 -18.24
N SER A 87 -10.63 10.68 -19.34
CA SER A 87 -10.99 10.40 -20.76
C SER A 87 -10.97 11.62 -21.70
N SER A 88 -11.11 11.34 -23.01
CA SER A 88 -11.10 12.27 -24.14
C SER A 88 -12.28 13.26 -24.19
N ILE A 89 -13.21 13.18 -23.23
CA ILE A 89 -14.36 14.09 -23.12
C ILE A 89 -14.12 15.15 -22.01
N SER A 90 -12.97 15.12 -21.32
CA SER A 90 -12.62 16.19 -20.38
C SER A 90 -12.37 17.50 -21.14
N SER A 91 -13.17 18.49 -20.83
CA SER A 91 -13.10 19.88 -21.28
C SER A 91 -12.82 20.81 -20.09
N CYS A 92 -12.09 20.28 -19.10
CA CYS A 92 -11.74 20.91 -17.83
C CYS A 92 -10.64 21.97 -18.02
N THR A 93 -10.86 22.86 -18.98
CA THR A 93 -10.00 23.99 -19.29
C THR A 93 -10.72 25.23 -18.81
N ILE A 94 -10.04 26.00 -17.95
CA ILE A 94 -10.59 27.25 -17.44
C ILE A 94 -10.13 28.40 -18.33
N PRO A 95 -10.90 29.50 -18.42
CA PRO A 95 -10.45 30.72 -19.06
C PRO A 95 -9.23 31.27 -18.31
N SER A 96 -8.42 32.05 -19.02
CA SER A 96 -7.34 32.80 -18.39
C SER A 96 -7.88 33.73 -17.30
N CYS A 97 -7.04 34.06 -16.32
CA CYS A 97 -7.40 35.01 -15.26
C CYS A 97 -8.00 36.30 -15.85
N PHE A 98 -7.38 36.84 -16.92
CA PHE A 98 -7.84 38.07 -17.58
C PHE A 98 -9.27 37.96 -18.13
N GLU A 99 -9.63 36.84 -18.75
CA GLU A 99 -10.99 36.62 -19.28
C GLU A 99 -12.02 36.57 -18.14
N ILE A 100 -11.66 35.97 -16.99
CA ILE A 100 -12.53 35.97 -15.80
C ILE A 100 -12.67 37.38 -15.21
N GLN A 101 -11.58 38.15 -15.20
CA GLN A 101 -11.59 39.55 -14.74
C GLN A 101 -12.45 40.44 -15.65
N GLU A 102 -12.34 40.30 -16.98
CA GLU A 102 -13.17 41.04 -17.95
C GLU A 102 -14.66 40.69 -17.84
N ALA A 103 -14.98 39.47 -17.44
CA ALA A 103 -16.35 39.03 -17.16
C ALA A 103 -16.92 39.54 -15.82
N GLU A 104 -16.16 40.36 -15.08
CA GLU A 104 -16.53 40.88 -13.74
C GLU A 104 -16.88 39.78 -12.73
N ASN A 105 -16.27 38.61 -12.89
CA ASN A 105 -16.48 37.49 -11.97
C ASN A 105 -15.65 37.70 -10.69
N PRO A 106 -16.20 37.33 -9.51
CA PRO A 106 -15.45 37.41 -8.26
C PRO A 106 -14.25 36.45 -8.23
N SER A 107 -13.22 36.85 -7.49
CA SER A 107 -11.93 36.15 -7.36
C SER A 107 -12.06 34.66 -7.00
N TRP A 108 -12.98 34.34 -6.10
CA TRP A 108 -13.18 32.98 -5.61
C TRP A 108 -13.59 32.01 -6.73
N ILE A 109 -14.31 32.47 -7.76
CA ILE A 109 -14.71 31.60 -8.89
C ILE A 109 -13.48 31.13 -9.66
N TYR A 110 -12.54 32.04 -9.94
CA TYR A 110 -11.29 31.68 -10.61
C TYR A 110 -10.45 30.72 -9.78
N LEU A 111 -10.32 31.00 -8.48
CA LEU A 111 -9.55 30.18 -7.54
C LEU A 111 -10.12 28.76 -7.42
N VAL A 112 -11.44 28.62 -7.31
CA VAL A 112 -12.10 27.31 -7.34
C VAL A 112 -11.94 26.64 -8.70
N ALA A 113 -12.09 27.36 -9.81
CA ALA A 113 -11.91 26.80 -11.15
C ALA A 113 -10.50 26.21 -11.34
N LEU A 114 -9.48 26.91 -10.84
CA LEU A 114 -8.10 26.44 -10.84
C LEU A 114 -7.92 25.19 -9.99
N SER A 115 -8.49 25.14 -8.78
CA SER A 115 -8.51 23.93 -7.96
C SER A 115 -9.15 22.75 -8.69
N LEU A 116 -10.28 22.95 -9.37
CA LEU A 116 -10.96 21.89 -10.13
C LEU A 116 -10.12 21.40 -11.33
N GLN A 117 -9.49 22.33 -12.05
CA GLN A 117 -8.60 21.99 -13.17
C GLN A 117 -7.39 21.18 -12.69
N ASN A 118 -6.76 21.59 -11.60
CA ASN A 118 -5.59 20.92 -11.04
C ASN A 118 -5.95 19.57 -10.40
N LEU A 119 -7.13 19.47 -9.77
CA LEU A 119 -7.68 18.18 -9.31
C LEU A 119 -7.92 17.23 -10.50
N ASN A 120 -8.47 17.75 -11.61
CA ASN A 120 -8.65 16.98 -12.83
C ASN A 120 -7.31 16.52 -13.42
N GLN A 121 -6.31 17.41 -13.42
CA GLN A 121 -4.95 17.08 -13.84
C GLN A 121 -4.36 15.98 -12.95
N MET A 122 -4.55 16.04 -11.63
CA MET A 122 -4.11 14.99 -10.71
C MET A 122 -4.69 13.64 -11.10
N PHE A 123 -6.02 13.52 -11.28
CA PHE A 123 -6.65 12.26 -11.70
C PHE A 123 -6.07 11.72 -13.00
N ASN A 124 -5.88 12.58 -14.00
CA ASN A 124 -5.31 12.17 -15.29
C ASN A 124 -3.83 11.75 -15.17
N VAL A 125 -3.03 12.47 -14.37
CA VAL A 125 -1.64 12.11 -14.05
C VAL A 125 -1.58 10.73 -13.38
N MET A 126 -2.47 10.46 -12.43
CA MET A 126 -2.53 9.16 -11.75
C MET A 126 -2.90 8.04 -12.71
N TYR A 127 -4.00 8.23 -13.45
CA TYR A 127 -4.49 7.24 -14.40
C TYR A 127 -3.45 6.89 -15.47
N ASN A 128 -2.80 7.92 -16.05
CA ASN A 128 -1.77 7.74 -17.05
C ASN A 128 -0.49 7.14 -16.45
N GLY A 129 -0.08 7.60 -15.26
CA GLY A 129 1.08 7.05 -14.56
C GLY A 129 0.92 5.58 -14.23
N ILE A 130 -0.26 5.15 -13.77
CA ILE A 130 -0.57 3.72 -13.55
C ILE A 130 -0.56 2.93 -14.86
N THR A 131 -1.13 3.49 -15.92
CA THR A 131 -1.12 2.85 -17.24
C THR A 131 0.31 2.61 -17.73
N LEU A 132 1.17 3.63 -17.66
CA LEU A 132 2.56 3.51 -18.09
C LEU A 132 3.37 2.62 -17.15
N GLY A 133 3.18 2.75 -15.83
CA GLY A 133 3.87 1.93 -14.84
C GLY A 133 3.51 0.44 -14.98
N GLN A 134 2.26 0.12 -15.34
CA GLN A 134 1.83 -1.23 -15.69
C GLN A 134 2.52 -1.73 -16.95
N LEU A 135 2.56 -0.94 -18.04
CA LEU A 135 3.24 -1.32 -19.28
C LEU A 135 4.73 -1.59 -19.04
N ASP A 136 5.38 -0.72 -18.28
CA ASP A 136 6.77 -0.92 -17.87
C ASP A 136 6.95 -2.18 -17.03
N ALA A 137 6.10 -2.42 -16.03
CA ALA A 137 6.18 -3.63 -15.20
C ALA A 137 5.94 -4.90 -16.02
N THR A 138 5.03 -4.85 -17.00
CA THR A 138 4.74 -5.96 -17.94
C THR A 138 5.97 -6.30 -18.76
N ASN A 139 6.74 -5.29 -19.22
CA ASN A 139 7.99 -5.50 -19.94
C ASN A 139 9.08 -6.18 -19.08
N LEU A 140 8.93 -6.18 -17.76
CA LEU A 140 9.85 -6.82 -16.82
C LEU A 140 9.42 -8.24 -16.42
N VAL A 141 8.23 -8.68 -16.83
CA VAL A 141 7.70 -9.99 -16.40
C VAL A 141 8.56 -11.13 -16.90
N ASP A 142 9.05 -11.08 -18.13
CA ASP A 142 9.94 -12.13 -18.67
C ASP A 142 11.29 -12.22 -17.93
N ASP A 143 11.80 -11.09 -17.42
CA ASP A 143 13.03 -11.06 -16.63
C ASP A 143 12.77 -11.54 -15.18
N LEU A 144 11.67 -11.09 -14.57
CA LEU A 144 11.20 -11.55 -13.25
C LEU A 144 11.04 -13.07 -13.28
N ALA A 145 10.35 -13.55 -14.31
CA ALA A 145 10.17 -14.94 -14.63
C ALA A 145 11.50 -15.70 -14.69
N ALA A 146 12.44 -15.22 -15.50
CA ALA A 146 13.66 -15.96 -15.77
C ALA A 146 14.59 -16.00 -14.55
N ASN A 147 14.63 -14.92 -13.78
CA ASN A 147 15.70 -14.68 -12.81
C ASN A 147 15.28 -14.74 -11.34
N ILE A 148 13.99 -14.57 -11.03
CA ILE A 148 13.49 -14.49 -9.65
C ILE A 148 12.49 -15.61 -9.34
N PHE A 149 11.54 -15.85 -10.25
CA PHE A 149 10.54 -16.91 -10.07
C PHE A 149 11.10 -18.26 -10.54
N GLU A 150 11.46 -19.12 -9.58
CA GLU A 150 11.71 -20.53 -9.88
C GLU A 150 10.38 -21.20 -10.24
N TRP A 151 10.04 -21.26 -11.53
CA TRP A 151 8.78 -21.82 -12.06
C TRP A 151 8.45 -23.27 -11.68
N LYS A 152 9.25 -23.90 -10.83
CA LYS A 152 9.00 -25.22 -10.26
C LYS A 152 8.45 -25.17 -8.84
N ASP A 153 8.25 -24.00 -8.27
CA ASP A 153 7.70 -23.84 -6.92
C ASP A 153 6.19 -23.53 -6.98
N PRO A 154 5.31 -24.52 -6.73
CA PRO A 154 3.86 -24.38 -6.84
C PRO A 154 3.22 -23.56 -5.71
N GLU A 155 3.99 -23.04 -4.75
CA GLU A 155 3.48 -22.35 -3.56
C GLU A 155 3.20 -20.84 -3.75
N TYR A 156 3.46 -20.25 -4.93
CA TYR A 156 3.13 -18.83 -5.16
C TYR A 156 1.61 -18.62 -5.33
N HIS A 157 1.01 -17.95 -4.36
CA HIS A 157 -0.41 -17.57 -4.39
C HIS A 157 -0.54 -16.05 -4.57
N GLY A 158 -1.02 -15.60 -5.74
CA GLY A 158 -1.22 -14.18 -6.05
C GLY A 158 -2.33 -13.47 -5.26
N ASN A 159 -3.08 -14.21 -4.42
CA ASN A 159 -4.20 -13.67 -3.64
C ASN A 159 -3.78 -12.61 -2.60
N THR A 160 -2.51 -12.56 -2.20
CA THR A 160 -1.98 -11.49 -1.33
C THR A 160 -1.77 -10.15 -2.02
N ALA A 161 -1.94 -10.04 -3.35
CA ALA A 161 -1.65 -8.81 -4.11
C ALA A 161 -2.77 -7.75 -4.07
N GLY A 162 -4.01 -8.10 -3.73
CA GLY A 162 -5.16 -7.17 -3.81
C GLY A 162 -5.16 -6.05 -2.78
N PHE A 163 -4.81 -6.37 -1.53
CA PHE A 163 -4.62 -5.35 -0.49
C PHE A 163 -3.60 -4.29 -0.92
N TRP A 164 -2.58 -4.75 -1.64
CA TRP A 164 -1.42 -3.97 -1.95
C TRP A 164 -1.66 -2.90 -3.03
N VAL A 165 -2.54 -3.16 -3.99
CA VAL A 165 -2.94 -2.15 -4.98
C VAL A 165 -3.70 -1.00 -4.34
N ALA A 166 -4.59 -1.28 -3.39
CA ALA A 166 -5.25 -0.23 -2.62
C ALA A 166 -4.23 0.68 -1.90
N ALA A 167 -3.18 0.09 -1.31
CA ALA A 167 -2.11 0.85 -0.65
C ALA A 167 -1.28 1.70 -1.62
N THR A 168 -0.91 1.17 -2.79
CA THR A 168 -0.16 1.92 -3.81
C THR A 168 -0.98 3.09 -4.37
N LEU A 169 -2.27 2.87 -4.67
CA LEU A 169 -3.14 3.93 -5.18
C LEU A 169 -3.39 5.02 -4.16
N THR A 170 -3.67 4.62 -2.92
CA THR A 170 -3.79 5.53 -1.78
C THR A 170 -2.56 6.45 -1.70
N SER A 171 -1.36 5.87 -1.83
CA SER A 171 -0.10 6.60 -1.72
C SER A 171 0.12 7.62 -2.84
N ILE A 172 -0.43 7.38 -4.03
CA ILE A 172 -0.33 8.30 -5.17
C ILE A 172 -1.29 9.48 -4.98
N CYS A 173 -2.53 9.21 -4.59
CA CYS A 173 -3.59 10.21 -4.43
C CYS A 173 -3.20 11.30 -3.43
N THR A 174 -2.46 10.91 -2.41
CA THR A 174 -2.19 11.74 -1.24
C THR A 174 -0.94 12.60 -1.40
N PHE A 175 -0.11 12.33 -2.42
CA PHE A 175 0.99 13.20 -2.82
C PHE A 175 0.50 14.60 -3.23
N GLY A 176 -0.61 14.67 -3.98
CA GLY A 176 -1.19 15.93 -4.44
C GLY A 176 -1.76 16.79 -3.30
N ALA A 177 -2.27 16.16 -2.24
CA ALA A 177 -2.88 16.85 -1.10
C ALA A 177 -1.85 17.38 -0.07
N TYR A 178 -0.72 16.68 0.11
CA TYR A 178 0.27 16.98 1.15
C TYR A 178 0.97 18.34 1.00
N ARG A 179 1.29 18.77 -0.23
CA ARG A 179 2.11 19.97 -0.45
C ARG A 179 1.36 21.31 -0.35
N VAL A 180 0.06 21.30 -0.02
CA VAL A 180 -0.74 22.53 0.13
C VAL A 180 -0.50 23.24 1.48
N GLY A 181 0.23 22.62 2.43
CA GLY A 181 0.88 23.33 3.54
C GLY A 181 -0.03 23.95 4.62
N THR A 182 -1.35 23.82 4.52
CA THR A 182 -2.28 24.21 5.58
C THR A 182 -2.81 22.95 6.28
N ALA A 183 -2.52 22.83 7.58
CA ALA A 183 -2.90 21.71 8.45
C ALA A 183 -4.42 21.49 8.61
N VAL A 184 -5.26 22.14 7.78
CA VAL A 184 -6.72 22.22 7.92
C VAL A 184 -7.45 21.56 6.73
N GLY A 185 -6.82 21.46 5.55
CA GLY A 185 -7.44 20.89 4.34
C GLY A 185 -7.16 19.39 4.09
N SER A 186 -6.20 18.77 4.79
CA SER A 186 -5.81 17.37 4.57
C SER A 186 -6.85 16.35 5.06
N ALA A 187 -7.84 16.78 5.84
CA ALA A 187 -8.90 15.93 6.36
C ALA A 187 -10.02 15.63 5.33
N ALA A 188 -10.04 16.29 4.19
CA ALA A 188 -11.04 16.04 3.15
C ALA A 188 -10.67 14.88 2.22
N PHE A 189 -9.39 14.51 2.15
CA PHE A 189 -8.87 13.57 1.17
C PHE A 189 -9.05 12.09 1.53
N PHE A 190 -9.85 11.79 2.55
CA PHE A 190 -10.10 10.43 3.00
C PHE A 190 -11.08 9.71 2.06
N GLY A 191 -10.77 9.54 0.77
CA GLY A 191 -11.51 8.66 -0.15
C GLY A 191 -11.14 7.18 -0.02
N LEU A 192 -10.43 6.78 1.05
CA LEU A 192 -9.78 5.45 1.10
C LEU A 192 -10.73 4.28 1.33
N GLY A 193 -11.94 4.54 1.85
CA GLY A 193 -12.99 3.52 1.97
C GLY A 193 -13.36 2.99 0.59
N THR A 194 -13.70 3.91 -0.32
CA THR A 194 -14.07 3.63 -1.71
C THR A 194 -12.99 2.90 -2.49
N PHE A 195 -11.73 3.32 -2.35
CA PHE A 195 -10.61 2.67 -3.05
C PHE A 195 -10.29 1.30 -2.47
N GLY A 196 -10.27 1.19 -1.15
CA GLY A 196 -10.04 -0.06 -0.45
C GLY A 196 -11.07 -1.09 -0.85
N GLY A 197 -12.37 -0.78 -0.75
CA GLY A 197 -13.47 -1.70 -1.02
C GLY A 197 -13.58 -2.15 -2.48
N ALA A 198 -13.56 -1.21 -3.43
CA ALA A 198 -13.73 -1.53 -4.85
C ALA A 198 -12.49 -2.20 -5.47
N ALA A 199 -11.27 -1.79 -5.09
CA ALA A 199 -10.05 -2.40 -5.61
C ALA A 199 -9.79 -3.79 -4.98
N THR A 200 -10.05 -3.97 -3.68
CA THR A 200 -9.80 -5.27 -3.03
C THR A 200 -10.79 -6.34 -3.46
N SER A 201 -12.07 -6.00 -3.65
CA SER A 201 -13.11 -6.95 -4.11
C SER A 201 -12.85 -7.44 -5.54
N HIS A 202 -12.55 -6.54 -6.49
CA HIS A 202 -12.22 -6.93 -7.86
C HIS A 202 -10.92 -7.74 -7.99
N VAL A 203 -9.92 -7.44 -7.15
CA VAL A 203 -8.67 -8.19 -7.20
C VAL A 203 -8.84 -9.59 -6.61
N ALA A 204 -9.54 -9.73 -5.47
CA ALA A 204 -9.74 -11.03 -4.81
C ALA A 204 -10.47 -12.05 -5.71
N GLU A 205 -11.37 -11.59 -6.58
CA GLU A 205 -12.10 -12.43 -7.54
C GLU A 205 -11.24 -12.84 -8.75
N SER A 206 -10.23 -12.03 -9.11
CA SER A 206 -9.43 -12.21 -10.32
C SER A 206 -8.25 -13.19 -10.19
N PHE A 207 -7.94 -13.67 -8.98
CA PHE A 207 -6.84 -14.60 -8.72
C PHE A 207 -7.33 -15.97 -8.25
N GLN A 208 -7.38 -16.94 -9.16
CA GLN A 208 -7.30 -18.34 -8.81
C GLN A 208 -5.94 -18.88 -9.26
N PRO A 209 -5.00 -19.18 -8.33
CA PRO A 209 -3.73 -19.77 -8.72
C PRO A 209 -3.98 -21.13 -9.36
N ALA A 210 -3.52 -21.32 -10.60
CA ALA A 210 -3.54 -22.64 -11.20
C ALA A 210 -2.52 -23.52 -10.47
N GLN A 211 -2.92 -24.74 -10.09
CA GLN A 211 -1.97 -25.73 -9.59
C GLN A 211 -1.14 -26.27 -10.76
N ASP A 212 0.17 -26.42 -10.56
CA ASP A 212 1.13 -26.95 -11.54
C ASP A 212 1.34 -26.08 -12.81
N LEU A 213 1.79 -24.83 -12.61
CA LEU A 213 2.10 -23.90 -13.71
C LEU A 213 3.40 -24.29 -14.43
N THR A 214 3.37 -24.31 -15.77
CA THR A 214 4.60 -24.24 -16.56
C THR A 214 5.20 -22.84 -16.47
N LYS A 215 6.48 -22.67 -16.89
CA LYS A 215 7.10 -21.35 -17.00
C LYS A 215 6.25 -20.34 -17.78
N ASP A 216 5.66 -20.78 -18.89
CA ASP A 216 4.85 -19.92 -19.75
C ASP A 216 3.51 -19.57 -19.10
N ASP A 217 2.90 -20.50 -18.36
CA ASP A 217 1.65 -20.23 -17.63
C ASP A 217 1.88 -19.27 -16.47
N GLY A 218 3.05 -19.37 -15.86
CA GLY A 218 3.47 -18.47 -14.82
C GLY A 218 3.75 -17.04 -15.31
N ILE A 219 4.47 -16.88 -16.43
CA ILE A 219 4.65 -15.57 -17.09
C ILE A 219 3.28 -14.95 -17.38
N ARG A 220 2.37 -15.75 -17.93
CA ARG A 220 0.98 -15.33 -18.18
C ARG A 220 0.28 -14.90 -16.89
N SER A 221 0.41 -15.68 -15.82
CA SER A 221 -0.19 -15.36 -14.53
C SER A 221 0.35 -14.05 -13.93
N LEU A 222 1.65 -13.75 -14.06
CA LEU A 222 2.21 -12.47 -13.61
C LEU A 222 1.75 -11.29 -14.48
N ASN A 223 1.66 -11.47 -15.79
CA ASN A 223 1.14 -10.47 -16.70
C ASN A 223 -0.34 -10.18 -16.41
N ASP A 224 -1.16 -11.22 -16.29
CA ASP A 224 -2.57 -11.13 -15.92
C ASP A 224 -2.72 -10.47 -14.55
N MET A 225 -1.80 -10.76 -13.62
CA MET A 225 -1.77 -10.09 -12.33
C MET A 225 -1.58 -8.60 -12.47
N PHE A 226 -0.49 -8.15 -13.10
CA PHE A 226 -0.22 -6.73 -13.28
C PHE A 226 -1.33 -6.02 -14.07
N TYR A 227 -1.89 -6.68 -15.10
CA TYR A 227 -2.99 -6.14 -15.88
C TYR A 227 -4.27 -5.97 -15.04
N ASN A 228 -4.74 -7.02 -14.37
CA ASN A 228 -5.99 -7.00 -13.59
C ASN A 228 -5.90 -5.99 -12.44
N LEU A 229 -4.77 -5.99 -11.72
CA LEU A 229 -4.45 -5.02 -10.67
C LEU A 229 -4.55 -3.58 -11.20
N SER A 230 -3.91 -3.30 -12.32
CA SER A 230 -3.84 -1.95 -12.88
C SER A 230 -5.13 -1.54 -13.60
N SER A 231 -5.90 -2.49 -14.11
CA SER A 231 -7.23 -2.25 -14.63
C SER A 231 -8.19 -1.85 -13.51
N ALA A 232 -8.22 -2.61 -12.41
CA ALA A 232 -9.04 -2.29 -11.24
C ALA A 232 -8.67 -0.92 -10.66
N ALA A 233 -7.37 -0.65 -10.56
CA ALA A 233 -6.85 0.66 -10.15
C ALA A 233 -7.37 1.81 -11.01
N ARG A 234 -7.26 1.68 -12.33
CA ARG A 234 -7.71 2.69 -13.30
C ARG A 234 -9.22 2.90 -13.25
N SER A 235 -9.99 1.81 -13.19
CA SER A 235 -11.45 1.88 -13.05
C SER A 235 -11.88 2.56 -11.76
N ALA A 236 -11.19 2.29 -10.64
CA ALA A 236 -11.48 2.96 -9.38
C ALA A 236 -11.19 4.47 -9.44
N ILE A 237 -10.08 4.88 -10.06
CA ILE A 237 -9.76 6.32 -10.21
C ILE A 237 -10.75 6.99 -11.16
N ASP A 238 -11.13 6.34 -12.26
CA ASP A 238 -12.14 6.86 -13.18
C ASP A 238 -13.50 7.06 -12.50
N SER A 239 -13.99 6.05 -11.76
CA SER A 239 -15.22 6.18 -10.96
C SER A 239 -15.11 7.33 -9.97
N TRP A 240 -14.02 7.38 -9.20
CA TRP A 240 -13.82 8.42 -8.19
C TRP A 240 -13.78 9.81 -8.80
N ALA A 241 -13.06 10.01 -9.90
CA ALA A 241 -13.03 11.28 -10.59
C ALA A 241 -14.44 11.67 -11.07
N ASN A 242 -15.17 10.73 -11.66
CA ASN A 242 -16.51 10.97 -12.18
C ASN A 242 -17.54 11.31 -11.08
N ASP A 243 -17.48 10.62 -9.93
CA ASP A 243 -18.36 10.83 -8.78
C ASP A 243 -18.01 12.14 -8.05
N THR A 244 -16.71 12.41 -7.87
CA THR A 244 -16.20 13.65 -7.29
C THR A 244 -16.66 14.86 -8.12
N PHE A 245 -16.41 14.86 -9.44
CA PHE A 245 -16.86 15.97 -10.29
C PHE A 245 -18.38 16.04 -10.47
N ALA A 246 -19.10 14.93 -10.27
CA ALA A 246 -20.56 14.97 -10.21
C ALA A 246 -21.09 15.70 -8.96
N GLY A 247 -20.24 15.92 -7.95
CA GLY A 247 -20.64 16.45 -6.64
C GLY A 247 -21.24 15.40 -5.71
N GLN A 248 -21.02 14.11 -6.00
CA GLN A 248 -21.42 13.03 -5.10
C GLN A 248 -20.49 12.99 -3.88
N THR A 249 -20.99 12.41 -2.80
CA THR A 249 -20.17 12.10 -1.63
C THR A 249 -19.51 10.74 -1.84
N ASP A 250 -18.24 10.62 -1.46
CA ASP A 250 -17.55 9.34 -1.41
C ASP A 250 -18.04 8.49 -0.21
N GLU A 251 -17.49 7.28 -0.05
CA GLU A 251 -17.88 6.37 1.04
C GLU A 251 -17.61 6.92 2.44
N ASN A 252 -16.76 7.93 2.55
CA ASN A 252 -16.44 8.60 3.82
C ASN A 252 -17.23 9.90 4.00
N GLY A 253 -18.15 10.22 3.08
CA GLY A 253 -18.99 11.39 3.13
C GLY A 253 -18.33 12.67 2.58
N SER A 254 -17.11 12.58 2.04
CA SER A 254 -16.42 13.73 1.46
C SER A 254 -16.96 14.03 0.06
N SER A 255 -17.17 15.31 -0.23
CA SER A 255 -17.65 15.82 -1.51
C SER A 255 -16.58 16.65 -2.21
N ILE A 256 -16.87 17.11 -3.44
CA ILE A 256 -16.01 18.07 -4.16
C ILE A 256 -15.69 19.32 -3.36
N LEU A 257 -16.61 19.77 -2.48
CA LEU A 257 -16.39 20.93 -1.62
C LEU A 257 -15.27 20.68 -0.63
N ASP A 258 -15.22 19.48 -0.06
CA ASP A 258 -14.17 19.06 0.84
C ASP A 258 -12.83 18.99 0.07
N PHE A 259 -12.82 18.42 -1.14
CA PHE A 259 -11.61 18.26 -1.94
C PHE A 259 -10.93 19.56 -2.37
N VAL A 260 -11.68 20.66 -2.54
CA VAL A 260 -11.13 21.97 -2.92
C VAL A 260 -10.97 22.93 -1.73
N LYS A 261 -11.32 22.47 -0.53
CA LYS A 261 -11.36 23.29 0.68
C LYS A 261 -10.01 23.91 1.01
N ASP A 262 -10.04 25.10 1.62
CA ASP A 262 -8.84 25.82 2.10
C ASP A 262 -7.81 26.11 0.98
N GLY A 263 -8.23 26.07 -0.28
CA GLY A 263 -7.38 26.27 -1.44
C GLY A 263 -6.56 25.04 -1.84
N ALA A 264 -7.03 23.84 -1.49
CA ALA A 264 -6.51 22.61 -2.05
C ALA A 264 -6.48 22.69 -3.59
N PHE A 265 -5.37 22.23 -4.18
CA PHE A 265 -5.13 22.23 -5.63
C PHE A 265 -5.05 23.61 -6.30
N VAL A 266 -5.04 24.74 -5.58
CA VAL A 266 -4.82 26.05 -6.22
C VAL A 266 -3.42 26.14 -6.85
N ASP A 267 -2.40 25.63 -6.14
CA ASP A 267 -1.02 25.60 -6.62
C ASP A 267 -0.74 24.29 -7.38
N PRO A 268 -0.48 24.30 -8.70
CA PRO A 268 -0.20 23.09 -9.46
C PRO A 268 1.17 22.48 -9.17
N SER A 269 2.10 23.20 -8.54
CA SER A 269 3.46 22.71 -8.22
C SER A 269 3.47 21.61 -7.16
N VAL A 270 2.34 21.45 -6.46
CA VAL A 270 2.10 20.39 -5.47
C VAL A 270 1.81 19.04 -6.11
N LEU A 271 1.41 19.02 -7.39
CA LEU A 271 0.99 17.82 -8.10
C LEU A 271 2.19 16.93 -8.44
N PRO A 272 2.03 15.60 -8.39
CA PRO A 272 3.08 14.71 -8.89
C PRO A 272 3.20 14.86 -10.40
N SER A 273 4.38 14.62 -10.93
CA SER A 273 4.52 14.40 -12.38
C SER A 273 4.10 12.97 -12.73
N GLN A 274 3.66 12.78 -13.97
CA GLN A 274 3.30 11.47 -14.50
C GLN A 274 4.43 10.44 -14.35
N THR A 275 5.67 10.84 -14.64
CA THR A 275 6.86 9.98 -14.51
C THR A 275 7.10 9.54 -13.07
N GLN A 276 6.82 10.40 -12.08
CA GLN A 276 6.97 10.01 -10.69
C GLN A 276 5.92 8.95 -10.30
N VAL A 277 4.66 9.12 -10.73
CA VAL A 277 3.59 8.14 -10.48
C VAL A 277 3.91 6.81 -11.16
N GLU A 278 4.32 6.86 -12.42
CA GLU A 278 4.75 5.71 -13.21
C GLU A 278 5.86 4.92 -12.53
N THR A 279 6.95 5.61 -12.14
CA THR A 279 8.10 4.98 -11.49
C THR A 279 7.71 4.34 -10.17
N TYR A 280 6.95 5.06 -9.34
CA TYR A 280 6.48 4.56 -8.05
C TYR A 280 5.57 3.34 -8.19
N TYR A 281 4.60 3.40 -9.12
CA TYR A 281 3.65 2.32 -9.36
C TYR A 281 4.36 1.07 -9.89
N ARG A 282 5.26 1.23 -10.86
CA ARG A 282 6.11 0.15 -11.39
C ARG A 282 6.93 -0.53 -10.28
N SER A 283 7.69 0.26 -9.51
CA SER A 283 8.52 -0.28 -8.43
C SER A 283 7.69 -0.96 -7.35
N SER A 284 6.48 -0.45 -7.05
CA SER A 284 5.56 -1.08 -6.11
C SER A 284 5.11 -2.46 -6.61
N LEU A 285 4.66 -2.57 -7.88
CA LEU A 285 4.24 -3.85 -8.46
C LEU A 285 5.34 -4.90 -8.39
N VAL A 286 6.57 -4.53 -8.79
CA VAL A 286 7.73 -5.42 -8.72
C VAL A 286 8.04 -5.82 -7.27
N ALA A 287 8.21 -4.84 -6.38
CA ALA A 287 8.56 -5.09 -4.98
C ALA A 287 7.58 -6.05 -4.31
N ARG A 288 6.28 -5.87 -4.55
CA ARG A 288 5.22 -6.67 -3.93
C ARG A 288 5.12 -8.08 -4.52
N ALA A 289 5.32 -8.23 -5.83
CA ALA A 289 5.41 -9.55 -6.45
C ALA A 289 6.58 -10.36 -5.85
N VAL A 290 7.74 -9.71 -5.72
CA VAL A 290 8.94 -10.35 -5.16
C VAL A 290 8.80 -10.62 -3.66
N ASN A 291 8.23 -9.69 -2.89
CA ASN A 291 7.91 -9.91 -1.48
C ASN A 291 6.96 -11.10 -1.30
N GLY A 292 5.95 -11.23 -2.15
CA GLY A 292 5.02 -12.37 -2.13
C GLY A 292 5.73 -13.70 -2.28
N LEU A 293 6.67 -13.81 -3.22
CA LEU A 293 7.53 -14.99 -3.39
C LEU A 293 8.45 -15.19 -2.19
N TRP A 294 9.12 -14.14 -1.71
CA TRP A 294 10.07 -14.24 -0.63
C TRP A 294 9.45 -14.70 0.69
N ARG A 295 8.17 -14.39 0.93
CA ARG A 295 7.43 -14.89 2.09
C ARG A 295 7.18 -16.40 2.08
N THR A 296 7.32 -17.07 0.93
CA THR A 296 7.28 -18.54 0.85
C THR A 296 8.67 -19.15 1.00
N LYS A 297 9.74 -18.35 0.96
CA LYS A 297 11.12 -18.82 1.09
C LYS A 297 11.61 -18.66 2.55
N PRO A 298 12.62 -19.43 2.98
CA PRO A 298 13.27 -19.24 4.29
C PRO A 298 14.16 -17.98 4.34
N LEU A 299 13.61 -16.82 4.00
CA LEU A 299 14.28 -15.53 3.97
C LEU A 299 13.80 -14.66 5.15
N TYR A 300 14.73 -14.09 5.91
CA TYR A 300 14.42 -13.33 7.10
C TYR A 300 15.48 -12.27 7.42
N LEU A 301 15.19 -11.39 8.38
CA LEU A 301 16.13 -10.43 8.94
C LEU A 301 16.51 -10.82 10.37
N ILE A 302 17.75 -10.54 10.74
CA ILE A 302 18.19 -10.52 12.14
C ILE A 302 18.35 -9.07 12.56
N SER A 303 17.72 -8.71 13.67
CA SER A 303 17.84 -7.42 14.33
C SER A 303 18.72 -7.53 15.56
N THR A 304 19.64 -6.59 15.74
CA THR A 304 20.50 -6.51 16.93
C THR A 304 20.90 -5.08 17.26
N THR A 305 21.20 -4.82 18.53
CA THR A 305 21.91 -3.60 18.97
C THR A 305 23.38 -3.86 19.29
N ALA A 306 23.82 -5.13 19.27
CA ALA A 306 25.21 -5.49 19.43
C ALA A 306 26.01 -5.18 18.17
N ASN A 307 27.27 -4.81 18.37
CA ASN A 307 28.22 -4.66 17.26
C ASN A 307 28.65 -6.06 16.79
N ILE A 308 27.92 -6.63 15.83
CA ILE A 308 28.34 -7.86 15.16
C ILE A 308 29.53 -7.48 14.28
N SER A 309 30.73 -7.95 14.63
CA SER A 309 31.95 -7.62 13.91
C SER A 309 31.82 -7.92 12.41
N ASN A 310 32.03 -6.89 11.58
CA ASN A 310 31.95 -6.86 10.12
C ASN A 310 32.93 -7.82 9.40
N THR A 311 32.85 -9.13 9.62
CA THR A 311 33.50 -10.08 8.72
C THR A 311 32.67 -10.19 7.45
N GLU A 312 32.95 -9.27 6.51
CA GLU A 312 32.74 -9.34 5.05
C GLU A 312 31.34 -9.53 4.45
N LEU A 313 30.33 -9.85 5.25
CA LEU A 313 29.01 -10.19 4.73
C LEU A 313 28.06 -8.99 4.79
N HIS A 314 27.56 -8.57 3.61
CA HIS A 314 26.28 -7.88 3.44
C HIS A 314 26.20 -6.39 3.83
N GLN A 315 27.30 -5.63 3.70
CA GLN A 315 27.29 -4.18 3.97
C GLN A 315 26.31 -3.39 3.09
N ASP A 316 26.03 -3.85 1.87
CA ASP A 316 25.16 -3.16 0.92
C ASP A 316 23.66 -3.46 1.13
N SER A 317 23.35 -4.50 1.92
CA SER A 317 21.98 -4.94 2.19
C SER A 317 21.54 -4.71 3.64
N ARG A 318 22.44 -4.29 4.53
CA ARG A 318 22.10 -3.93 5.92
C ARG A 318 21.35 -2.61 6.01
N TYR A 319 20.56 -2.46 7.08
CA TYR A 319 19.91 -1.21 7.46
C TYR A 319 20.17 -0.89 8.93
N LEU A 320 20.59 0.35 9.22
CA LEU A 320 20.69 0.87 10.59
C LEU A 320 19.48 1.77 10.84
N SER A 321 18.56 1.33 11.70
CA SER A 321 17.38 2.13 12.02
C SER A 321 17.77 3.33 12.85
N PRO A 322 17.54 4.57 12.37
CA PRO A 322 17.77 5.76 13.17
C PRO A 322 16.78 5.89 14.33
N ARG A 323 15.64 5.18 14.26
CA ARG A 323 14.60 5.21 15.30
C ARG A 323 14.96 4.37 16.51
N THR A 324 15.43 3.15 16.27
CA THR A 324 15.67 2.16 17.34
C THR A 324 17.15 1.96 17.66
N GLY A 325 18.05 2.43 16.79
CA GLY A 325 19.49 2.14 16.88
C GLY A 325 19.83 0.68 16.54
N LYS A 326 18.86 -0.11 16.08
CA LYS A 326 19.05 -1.52 15.71
C LYS A 326 19.63 -1.63 14.31
N THR A 327 20.52 -2.61 14.13
CA THR A 327 21.01 -3.04 12.82
C THR A 327 20.22 -4.25 12.36
N TYR A 328 19.69 -4.17 11.15
CA TYR A 328 18.95 -5.23 10.47
C TYR A 328 19.81 -5.80 9.35
N VAL A 329 19.94 -7.13 9.32
CA VAL A 329 20.75 -7.85 8.33
C VAL A 329 19.92 -8.99 7.72
N PRO A 330 19.82 -9.08 6.38
CA PRO A 330 19.07 -10.14 5.71
C PRO A 330 19.84 -11.47 5.66
N TYR A 331 19.12 -12.57 5.76
CA TYR A 331 19.63 -13.94 5.74
C TYR A 331 18.69 -14.86 4.97
N TYR A 332 19.24 -15.64 4.05
CA TYR A 332 18.52 -16.69 3.34
C TYR A 332 18.97 -18.08 3.80
N PHE A 333 18.07 -18.86 4.39
CA PHE A 333 18.36 -20.23 4.78
C PHE A 333 18.05 -21.20 3.63
N HIS A 334 19.11 -21.63 2.93
CA HIS A 334 19.03 -22.71 1.94
C HIS A 334 20.18 -23.71 2.16
N ASP A 335 19.87 -25.01 2.04
CA ASP A 335 20.71 -26.15 2.45
C ASP A 335 22.14 -26.09 1.89
N LYS A 336 23.03 -25.50 2.70
CA LYS A 336 24.51 -25.55 2.69
C LYS A 336 25.35 -24.43 2.04
N THR A 337 24.83 -23.46 1.27
CA THR A 337 25.79 -22.53 0.59
C THR A 337 25.45 -21.03 0.44
N GLN A 338 24.22 -20.55 0.64
CA GLN A 338 23.94 -19.10 0.49
C GLN A 338 23.54 -18.40 1.80
N LEU A 339 23.96 -17.12 1.93
CA LEU A 339 23.65 -16.20 3.03
C LEU A 339 22.81 -15.01 2.53
N GLU A 340 23.06 -14.53 1.31
CA GLU A 340 22.23 -13.52 0.64
C GLU A 340 21.16 -14.18 -0.24
N PRO A 341 19.92 -13.67 -0.25
CA PRO A 341 18.95 -14.10 -1.26
C PRO A 341 19.52 -13.85 -2.67
N PRO A 342 19.50 -14.85 -3.56
CA PRO A 342 20.11 -14.76 -4.89
C PRO A 342 19.53 -13.62 -5.73
N ASP A 343 18.29 -13.23 -5.43
CA ASP A 343 17.50 -12.24 -6.16
C ASP A 343 17.93 -10.79 -5.86
N PHE A 344 18.70 -10.53 -4.80
CA PHE A 344 19.16 -9.17 -4.45
C PHE A 344 20.01 -8.52 -5.54
N ALA A 345 20.91 -9.30 -6.16
CA ALA A 345 21.74 -8.80 -7.26
C ALA A 345 20.89 -8.47 -8.50
N VAL A 346 19.85 -9.26 -8.74
CA VAL A 346 18.90 -9.04 -9.85
C VAL A 346 18.10 -7.75 -9.61
N LEU A 347 17.53 -7.58 -8.42
CA LEU A 347 16.78 -6.39 -8.03
C LEU A 347 17.61 -5.10 -8.06
N ASN A 348 18.89 -5.20 -7.69
CA ASN A 348 19.82 -4.07 -7.75
C ASN A 348 20.16 -3.66 -9.20
N GLY A 349 19.85 -4.52 -10.18
CA GLY A 349 20.05 -4.23 -11.59
C GLY A 349 19.27 -3.00 -12.07
N SER A 350 19.74 -2.40 -13.17
CA SER A 350 19.19 -1.14 -13.71
C SER A 350 17.70 -1.20 -14.04
N PHE A 351 17.19 -2.39 -14.37
CA PHE A 351 15.79 -2.59 -14.76
C PHE A 351 14.80 -2.39 -13.61
N TYR A 352 15.18 -2.82 -12.40
CA TYR A 352 14.32 -2.72 -11.22
C TYR A 352 14.68 -1.52 -10.34
N SER A 353 15.98 -1.22 -10.23
CA SER A 353 16.53 -0.13 -9.41
C SER A 353 16.09 -0.23 -7.93
N ILE A 354 15.91 -1.45 -7.41
CA ILE A 354 15.57 -1.72 -6.01
C ILE A 354 16.83 -2.20 -5.30
N LYS A 355 17.42 -1.37 -4.44
CA LYS A 355 18.63 -1.75 -3.71
C LYS A 355 18.27 -2.74 -2.59
N PRO A 356 19.14 -3.71 -2.29
CA PRO A 356 18.96 -4.63 -1.18
C PRO A 356 18.68 -3.93 0.16
N SER A 357 19.40 -2.85 0.47
CA SER A 357 19.18 -2.06 1.69
C SER A 357 17.78 -1.47 1.80
N GLN A 358 17.11 -1.17 0.68
CA GLN A 358 15.72 -0.66 0.69
C GLN A 358 14.75 -1.77 1.09
N THR A 359 15.01 -3.01 0.66
CA THR A 359 14.19 -4.18 1.04
C THR A 359 14.29 -4.45 2.54
N THR A 360 15.50 -4.35 3.09
CA THR A 360 15.78 -4.50 4.52
C THR A 360 15.17 -3.35 5.32
N GLU A 361 15.35 -2.11 4.86
CA GLU A 361 14.76 -0.91 5.47
C GLU A 361 13.23 -0.99 5.51
N SER A 362 12.59 -1.35 4.40
CA SER A 362 11.14 -1.48 4.31
C SER A 362 10.58 -2.51 5.29
N SER A 363 11.22 -3.68 5.36
CA SER A 363 10.82 -4.76 6.27
C SER A 363 11.09 -4.42 7.73
N ALA A 364 12.23 -3.79 8.04
CA ALA A 364 12.58 -3.34 9.37
C ALA A 364 11.57 -2.30 9.89
N ARG A 365 11.25 -1.28 9.08
CA ARG A 365 10.25 -0.29 9.43
C ARG A 365 8.88 -0.94 9.63
N ALA A 366 8.47 -1.85 8.75
CA ALA A 366 7.21 -2.59 8.93
C ALA A 366 7.16 -3.32 10.29
N TRP A 367 8.22 -4.04 10.65
CA TRP A 367 8.31 -4.73 11.94
C TRP A 367 8.29 -3.75 13.14
N GLU A 368 9.03 -2.65 13.07
CA GLU A 368 9.08 -1.62 14.11
C GLU A 368 7.71 -0.98 14.36
N GLN A 369 6.93 -0.75 13.30
CA GLN A 369 5.59 -0.18 13.41
C GLN A 369 4.56 -1.17 13.94
N ALA A 370 4.66 -2.43 13.53
CA ALA A 370 3.76 -3.48 13.99
C ALA A 370 4.09 -3.96 15.42
N GLY A 371 5.28 -3.65 15.94
CA GLY A 371 5.79 -4.24 17.17
C GLY A 371 6.02 -5.75 17.04
N GLY A 372 6.31 -6.25 15.84
CA GLY A 372 6.42 -7.68 15.56
C GLY A 372 6.20 -8.04 14.10
N ASN A 373 6.12 -9.34 13.81
CA ASN A 373 5.89 -9.87 12.44
C ASN A 373 4.41 -9.81 11.99
N ASN A 374 3.66 -8.82 12.47
CA ASN A 374 2.22 -8.67 12.22
C ASN A 374 1.87 -7.32 11.56
N TYR A 375 2.58 -6.97 10.49
CA TYR A 375 2.28 -5.76 9.72
C TYR A 375 1.07 -6.01 8.81
N THR A 376 -0.12 -5.62 9.29
CA THR A 376 -1.38 -5.90 8.61
C THR A 376 -1.73 -4.85 7.56
N SER A 377 -2.78 -5.18 6.80
CA SER A 377 -3.39 -4.26 5.86
C SER A 377 -3.88 -2.97 6.50
N GLU A 378 -4.58 -3.10 7.61
CA GLU A 378 -5.17 -1.99 8.35
C GLU A 378 -4.08 -1.09 8.92
N LEU A 379 -3.00 -1.68 9.44
CA LEU A 379 -1.86 -0.93 9.94
C LEU A 379 -1.17 -0.19 8.80
N SER A 380 -0.94 -0.83 7.66
CA SER A 380 -0.34 -0.16 6.49
C SER A 380 -1.18 1.03 6.02
N THR A 381 -2.50 0.89 5.97
CA THR A 381 -3.41 2.01 5.66
C THR A 381 -3.34 3.10 6.72
N ALA A 382 -3.36 2.77 8.01
CA ALA A 382 -3.27 3.75 9.09
C ALA A 382 -1.94 4.52 9.07
N ARG A 383 -0.83 3.81 8.86
CA ARG A 383 0.50 4.41 8.73
C ARG A 383 0.62 5.30 7.51
N LEU A 384 0.03 4.88 6.40
CA LEU A 384 -0.10 5.69 5.23
C LEU A 384 -0.85 6.98 5.57
N LEU A 385 -2.04 6.89 6.18
CA LEU A 385 -2.79 8.08 6.61
C LEU A 385 -2.00 9.01 7.54
N GLU A 386 -1.26 8.46 8.50
CA GLU A 386 -0.40 9.23 9.39
C GLU A 386 0.71 9.96 8.62
N ALA A 387 1.42 9.26 7.74
CA ALA A 387 2.48 9.83 6.93
C ALA A 387 1.98 10.97 6.05
N LEU A 388 0.73 10.90 5.63
CA LEU A 388 0.09 11.90 4.77
C LEU A 388 -0.47 13.09 5.54
N THR A 389 -0.76 12.91 6.83
CA THR A 389 -1.28 13.97 7.72
C THR A 389 -0.18 14.62 8.55
N SER A 390 0.98 13.97 8.69
CA SER A 390 2.16 14.49 9.39
C SER A 390 2.96 15.41 8.49
N ASN A 391 3.50 16.53 9.01
CA ASN A 391 4.48 17.38 8.30
C ASN A 391 5.86 16.69 8.10
N GLU A 392 5.94 15.37 8.26
CA GLU A 392 7.19 14.63 8.19
C GLU A 392 7.55 14.25 6.74
N ARG A 393 8.84 13.96 6.54
CA ARG A 393 9.48 13.75 5.23
C ARG A 393 9.30 12.35 4.63
N LEU A 394 8.59 11.45 5.31
CA LEU A 394 8.50 10.05 4.91
C LEU A 394 7.15 9.83 4.25
N THR A 395 7.09 10.01 2.94
CA THR A 395 5.95 9.55 2.14
C THR A 395 6.36 8.31 1.34
N PRO A 396 5.43 7.37 1.07
CA PRO A 396 5.73 6.21 0.22
C PRO A 396 6.35 6.59 -1.11
N PHE A 397 5.96 7.76 -1.63
CA PHE A 397 6.43 8.28 -2.91
C PHE A 397 7.88 8.76 -2.88
N GLN A 398 8.35 9.28 -1.75
CA GLN A 398 9.75 9.70 -1.56
C GLN A 398 10.64 8.50 -1.21
N ASP A 399 10.14 7.59 -0.37
CA ASP A 399 10.90 6.43 0.08
C ASP A 399 10.93 5.31 -0.97
N GLY A 400 9.95 5.26 -1.88
CA GLY A 400 9.85 4.26 -2.93
C GLY A 400 9.85 2.85 -2.35
N ALA A 401 10.80 2.01 -2.76
CA ALA A 401 10.96 0.64 -2.27
C ALA A 401 11.36 0.55 -0.79
N SER A 402 11.89 1.62 -0.19
CA SER A 402 12.20 1.69 1.25
C SER A 402 10.98 1.96 2.12
N TRP A 403 9.83 2.32 1.52
CA TRP A 403 8.62 2.61 2.28
C TRP A 403 8.20 1.40 3.10
N GLU A 404 7.77 1.62 4.34
CA GLU A 404 7.37 0.54 5.24
C GLU A 404 6.26 -0.33 4.63
N GLY A 405 6.46 -1.64 4.65
CA GLY A 405 5.51 -2.62 4.14
C GLY A 405 5.60 -2.91 2.63
N MET A 406 6.46 -2.23 1.86
CA MET A 406 6.77 -2.67 0.48
C MET A 406 7.38 -4.07 0.47
N PHE A 407 8.25 -4.32 1.45
CA PHE A 407 8.73 -5.64 1.85
C PHE A 407 8.34 -5.87 3.31
N THR A 408 8.08 -7.13 3.65
CA THR A 408 7.66 -7.55 4.98
C THR A 408 8.40 -8.83 5.36
N LEU A 409 9.73 -8.83 5.18
CA LEU A 409 10.56 -9.96 5.59
C LEU A 409 10.46 -10.15 7.11
N PRO A 410 10.26 -11.38 7.59
CA PRO A 410 10.19 -11.67 9.01
C PRO A 410 11.48 -11.28 9.73
N VAL A 411 11.35 -10.71 10.92
CA VAL A 411 12.48 -10.27 11.74
C VAL A 411 12.57 -11.12 13.00
N CYS A 412 13.79 -11.61 13.28
CA CYS A 412 14.17 -12.11 14.58
C CYS A 412 15.00 -11.05 15.31
N ASP A 413 14.46 -10.49 16.39
CA ASP A 413 15.20 -9.55 17.23
C ASP A 413 15.95 -10.30 18.32
N VAL A 414 17.29 -10.23 18.28
CA VAL A 414 18.15 -10.82 19.31
C VAL A 414 18.65 -9.78 20.31
N GLY A 415 18.28 -8.51 20.16
CA GLY A 415 18.73 -7.44 21.05
C GLY A 415 20.25 -7.40 21.18
N THR A 416 20.77 -7.52 22.40
CA THR A 416 22.22 -7.62 22.68
C THR A 416 22.74 -9.06 22.79
N ARG A 417 21.85 -10.05 22.65
CA ARG A 417 22.09 -11.48 22.92
C ARG A 417 22.68 -12.18 21.71
N VAL A 418 23.90 -11.83 21.35
CA VAL A 418 24.60 -12.48 20.21
C VAL A 418 24.78 -13.98 20.43
N GLU A 419 24.71 -14.48 21.66
CA GLU A 419 24.71 -15.91 21.97
C GLU A 419 23.48 -16.67 21.45
N TRP A 420 22.40 -15.96 21.05
CA TRP A 420 21.22 -16.56 20.42
C TRP A 420 21.41 -16.84 18.93
N LEU A 421 22.52 -16.34 18.38
CA LEU A 421 22.96 -16.54 17.02
C LEU A 421 23.97 -17.68 16.99
N VAL A 422 23.55 -18.84 16.50
CA VAL A 422 24.40 -20.03 16.49
C VAL A 422 25.12 -20.21 15.15
N PRO A 423 26.40 -20.64 15.15
CA PRO A 423 27.09 -20.98 13.92
C PRO A 423 26.60 -22.33 13.38
N TYR A 424 26.22 -22.38 12.10
CA TYR A 424 25.89 -23.62 11.41
C TYR A 424 26.41 -23.62 9.98
N GLY A 425 27.35 -24.52 9.67
CA GLY A 425 27.92 -24.64 8.33
C GLY A 425 28.59 -23.34 7.81
N GLY A 426 29.21 -22.56 8.69
CA GLY A 426 29.78 -21.25 8.35
C GLY A 426 28.77 -20.10 8.26
N LYS A 427 27.52 -20.33 8.69
CA LYS A 427 26.42 -19.35 8.68
C LYS A 427 25.96 -19.02 10.09
N ILE A 428 25.17 -17.95 10.21
CA ILE A 428 24.53 -17.55 11.46
C ILE A 428 23.04 -17.90 11.40
N LEU A 429 22.55 -18.64 12.39
CA LEU A 429 21.13 -18.96 12.55
C LEU A 429 20.60 -18.36 13.85
N PRO A 430 19.48 -17.63 13.83
CA PRO A 430 18.81 -17.23 15.06
C PRO A 430 18.05 -18.42 15.63
N CYS A 431 18.36 -18.87 16.85
CA CYS A 431 17.64 -19.97 17.50
C CYS A 431 16.68 -19.51 18.61
N CYS A 432 16.68 -18.21 18.91
CA CYS A 432 15.87 -17.55 19.91
C CYS A 432 15.63 -16.10 19.47
N CYS A 433 14.38 -15.64 19.52
CA CYS A 433 13.96 -14.30 19.11
C CYS A 433 13.06 -13.66 20.18
N GLY A 434 13.24 -12.36 20.39
CA GLY A 434 12.49 -11.61 21.39
C GLY A 434 12.94 -11.90 22.82
N GLU A 435 12.45 -11.11 23.78
CA GLU A 435 12.77 -11.32 25.19
C GLU A 435 12.40 -12.75 25.63
N ASP A 436 13.34 -13.44 26.29
CA ASP A 436 13.20 -14.84 26.72
C ASP A 436 12.72 -15.82 25.63
N CYS A 437 13.08 -15.55 24.37
CA CYS A 437 12.69 -16.35 23.20
C CYS A 437 11.17 -16.34 22.90
N ALA A 438 10.40 -15.42 23.47
CA ALA A 438 8.94 -15.39 23.35
C ALA A 438 8.42 -15.23 21.91
N ASP A 439 9.18 -14.59 21.03
CA ASP A 439 8.79 -14.34 19.64
C ASP A 439 9.22 -15.46 18.68
N THR A 440 9.97 -16.44 19.16
CA THR A 440 10.63 -17.48 18.34
C THR A 440 9.64 -18.26 17.49
N LYS A 441 8.51 -18.69 18.07
CA LYS A 441 7.44 -19.38 17.34
C LYS A 441 6.89 -18.54 16.18
N ASN A 442 6.47 -17.31 16.48
CA ASN A 442 5.88 -16.42 15.48
C ASN A 442 6.87 -16.10 14.37
N PHE A 443 8.15 -15.95 14.71
CA PHE A 443 9.23 -15.77 13.75
C PHE A 443 9.39 -16.98 12.82
N ILE A 444 9.45 -18.20 13.36
CA ILE A 444 9.63 -19.43 12.58
C ILE A 444 8.47 -19.65 11.61
N GLU A 445 7.25 -19.44 12.09
CA GLU A 445 6.05 -19.52 11.26
C GLU A 445 6.09 -18.48 10.14
N ALA A 446 6.42 -17.22 10.46
CA ALA A 446 6.49 -16.14 9.48
C ALA A 446 7.63 -16.34 8.46
N ALA A 447 8.77 -16.88 8.88
CA ALA A 447 9.95 -17.15 8.05
C ALA A 447 9.90 -18.49 7.31
N ASN A 448 8.78 -19.22 7.37
CA ASN A 448 8.62 -20.55 6.77
C ASN A 448 9.74 -21.53 7.15
N LEU A 449 10.30 -21.37 8.36
CA LEU A 449 11.35 -22.24 8.89
C LEU A 449 10.75 -23.51 9.53
N ASN A 450 9.45 -23.52 9.78
CA ASN A 450 8.71 -24.67 10.32
C ASN A 450 8.79 -25.94 9.45
N LYS A 451 9.07 -25.80 8.14
CA LYS A 451 9.28 -26.90 7.21
C LYS A 451 10.71 -27.46 7.23
N SER A 452 11.64 -26.79 7.92
CA SER A 452 13.07 -27.11 7.88
C SER A 452 13.53 -27.93 9.10
N GLU A 453 13.55 -29.25 8.97
CA GLU A 453 14.09 -30.14 10.00
C GLU A 453 15.60 -29.88 10.24
N SER A 454 16.34 -29.52 9.18
CA SER A 454 17.78 -29.24 9.26
C SER A 454 18.08 -28.00 10.12
N TRP A 455 17.24 -26.97 10.05
CA TRP A 455 17.35 -25.79 10.89
C TRP A 455 17.08 -26.11 12.37
N LEU A 456 16.04 -26.89 12.66
CA LEU A 456 15.71 -27.29 14.04
C LEU A 456 16.83 -28.12 14.68
N ASP A 457 17.35 -29.10 13.95
CA ASP A 457 18.42 -29.95 14.44
C ASP A 457 19.72 -29.15 14.65
N ALA A 458 19.98 -28.15 13.79
CA ALA A 458 21.07 -27.21 13.99
C ALA A 458 20.92 -26.43 15.31
N CYS A 459 19.74 -25.86 15.56
CA CYS A 459 19.47 -25.16 16.81
C CYS A 459 19.58 -26.09 18.03
N ARG A 460 19.08 -27.32 17.94
CA ARG A 460 19.17 -28.30 19.03
C ARG A 460 20.61 -28.64 19.38
N GLU A 461 21.43 -28.89 18.37
CA GLU A 461 22.84 -29.24 18.57
C GLU A 461 23.63 -28.05 19.13
N GLN A 462 23.45 -26.86 18.58
CA GLN A 462 24.23 -25.70 18.98
C GLN A 462 23.81 -25.13 20.34
N LEU A 463 22.54 -25.25 20.74
CA LEU A 463 22.09 -24.79 22.05
C LEU A 463 22.46 -25.74 23.20
N ARG A 464 22.90 -26.97 22.89
CA ARG A 464 23.18 -28.03 23.89
C ARG A 464 24.14 -27.60 25.00
N ASP A 465 25.14 -26.79 24.64
CA ASP A 465 26.19 -26.33 25.55
C ASP A 465 26.01 -24.86 25.99
N THR A 466 24.83 -24.28 25.73
CA THR A 466 24.50 -22.89 26.07
C THR A 466 23.62 -22.81 27.32
N SER A 467 23.42 -21.59 27.83
CA SER A 467 22.45 -21.33 28.92
C SER A 467 20.99 -21.47 28.48
N LEU A 468 20.72 -21.48 27.16
CA LEU A 468 19.40 -21.69 26.61
C LEU A 468 19.16 -23.18 26.39
N ARG A 469 18.10 -23.73 27.00
CA ARG A 469 17.68 -25.10 26.72
C ARG A 469 16.76 -25.11 25.51
N PHE A 470 17.09 -25.90 24.50
CA PHE A 470 16.23 -26.09 23.33
C PHE A 470 14.79 -26.45 23.74
N ASP A 471 14.63 -27.34 24.73
CA ASP A 471 13.31 -27.79 25.21
C ASP A 471 12.49 -26.70 25.92
N SER A 472 13.11 -25.58 26.31
CA SER A 472 12.39 -24.45 26.94
C SER A 472 11.90 -23.40 25.95
N ILE A 473 12.19 -23.56 24.65
CA ILE A 473 11.81 -22.61 23.61
C ILE A 473 10.64 -23.19 22.80
N GLU A 474 9.57 -22.41 22.63
CA GLU A 474 8.46 -22.81 21.78
C GLU A 474 8.80 -22.52 20.31
N TYR A 475 9.10 -23.58 19.54
CA TYR A 475 9.42 -23.46 18.11
C TYR A 475 8.18 -23.51 17.20
N GLY A 476 6.98 -23.76 17.74
CA GLY A 476 5.73 -23.87 16.95
C GLY A 476 5.65 -25.08 16.01
N ILE A 477 6.66 -25.95 16.05
CA ILE A 477 6.70 -27.15 15.22
C ILE A 477 6.21 -28.31 16.07
N GLU A 478 5.15 -28.98 15.61
CA GLU A 478 4.77 -30.28 16.13
C GLU A 478 5.92 -31.24 15.83
N THR A 479 6.91 -31.26 16.70
CA THR A 479 7.88 -32.35 16.73
C THR A 479 7.03 -33.60 16.94
N SER A 480 6.97 -34.44 15.92
CA SER A 480 6.23 -35.70 15.96
C SER A 480 6.93 -36.69 16.90
N THR A 481 7.24 -36.27 18.12
CA THR A 481 7.90 -37.08 19.13
C THR A 481 7.02 -38.29 19.41
N GLY A 482 7.57 -39.48 19.13
CA GLY A 482 6.88 -40.76 19.29
C GLY A 482 6.86 -41.60 18.02
N ALA A 483 5.99 -42.61 18.01
CA ALA A 483 5.86 -43.56 16.91
C ALA A 483 5.62 -42.86 15.56
N ALA A 484 4.96 -41.70 15.54
CA ALA A 484 4.65 -40.95 14.32
C ALA A 484 5.90 -40.43 13.58
N ALA A 485 6.89 -39.81 14.24
CA ALA A 485 8.17 -39.47 13.60
C ALA A 485 8.93 -40.71 13.12
N PHE A 486 8.94 -41.76 13.94
CA PHE A 486 9.60 -43.02 13.59
C PHE A 486 8.99 -43.61 12.31
N TRP A 487 7.65 -43.60 12.19
CA TRP A 487 6.96 -44.01 10.98
C TRP A 487 7.28 -43.10 9.80
N LYS A 488 7.23 -41.77 9.96
CA LYS A 488 7.48 -40.80 8.87
C LYS A 488 8.91 -40.87 8.32
N ASN A 489 9.91 -41.15 9.18
CA ASN A 489 11.33 -41.26 8.79
C ASN A 489 11.77 -42.64 8.30
N LEU A 490 10.92 -43.66 8.40
CA LEU A 490 11.16 -44.92 7.70
C LEU A 490 10.87 -44.71 6.21
N GLY A 491 11.84 -44.93 5.33
CA GLY A 491 11.58 -44.94 3.89
C GLY A 491 10.44 -45.90 3.54
N LEU A 492 9.68 -45.61 2.47
CA LEU A 492 8.44 -46.31 2.11
C LEU A 492 8.56 -47.85 2.16
N GLY A 493 9.70 -48.39 1.70
CA GLY A 493 9.96 -49.84 1.75
C GLY A 493 10.10 -50.42 3.17
N ARG A 494 10.66 -49.66 4.12
CA ARG A 494 10.74 -50.08 5.53
C ARG A 494 9.41 -49.92 6.25
N GLN A 495 8.60 -48.91 5.91
CA GLN A 495 7.23 -48.77 6.43
C GLN A 495 6.37 -49.98 6.03
N ILE A 496 6.42 -50.38 4.75
CA ILE A 496 5.70 -51.55 4.24
C ILE A 496 6.19 -52.83 4.95
N GLY A 497 7.51 -53.00 5.08
CA GLY A 497 8.09 -54.17 5.75
C GLY A 497 7.68 -54.29 7.23
N LEU A 498 7.69 -53.20 7.98
CA LEU A 498 7.25 -53.17 9.38
C LEU A 498 5.75 -53.42 9.52
N SER A 499 4.94 -52.86 8.62
CA SER A 499 3.48 -53.06 8.63
C SER A 499 3.11 -54.53 8.37
N ILE A 500 3.77 -55.16 7.39
CA ILE A 500 3.59 -56.59 7.09
C ILE A 500 4.10 -57.44 8.26
N GLY A 501 5.25 -57.10 8.84
CA GLY A 501 5.80 -57.81 10.00
C GLY A 501 4.87 -57.77 11.21
N CYS A 502 4.31 -56.60 11.54
CA CYS A 502 3.33 -56.45 12.62
C CYS A 502 2.04 -57.22 12.34
N ALA A 503 1.51 -57.18 11.11
CA ALA A 503 0.30 -57.91 10.73
C ALA A 503 0.50 -59.44 10.85
N CYS A 504 1.61 -59.97 10.32
CA CYS A 504 1.94 -61.39 10.39
C CYS A 504 2.20 -61.83 11.85
N GLY A 505 2.91 -61.02 12.64
CA GLY A 505 3.15 -61.29 14.05
C GLY A 505 1.86 -61.34 14.87
N PHE A 506 0.91 -60.44 14.58
CA PHE A 506 -0.39 -60.42 15.25
C PHE A 506 -1.25 -61.64 14.87
N ILE A 507 -1.21 -62.09 13.61
CA ILE A 507 -1.90 -63.32 13.17
C ILE A 507 -1.33 -64.55 13.87
N ILE A 508 0.00 -64.66 14.01
CA ILE A 508 0.65 -65.77 14.72
C ILE A 508 0.27 -65.76 16.21
N LEU A 509 0.26 -64.59 16.84
CA LEU A 509 -0.18 -64.43 18.23
C LEU A 509 -1.65 -64.83 18.41
N LEU A 510 -2.53 -64.46 17.49
CA LEU A 510 -3.94 -64.87 17.51
C LEU A 510 -4.07 -66.39 17.34
N PHE A 511 -3.29 -67.01 16.45
CA PHE A 511 -3.29 -68.46 16.26
C PHE A 511 -2.79 -69.22 17.51
N MET A 512 -1.75 -68.70 18.18
CA MET A 512 -1.25 -69.27 19.43
C MET A 512 -2.27 -69.11 20.57
N CYS A 513 -2.92 -67.95 20.68
CA CYS A 513 -4.00 -67.74 21.64
C CYS A 513 -5.22 -68.64 21.37
N TRP A 514 -5.51 -68.94 20.11
CA TRP A 514 -6.61 -69.83 19.73
C TRP A 514 -6.29 -71.31 19.94
N SER A 515 -5.01 -71.70 19.82
CA SER A 515 -4.54 -73.08 20.07
C SER A 515 -4.34 -73.40 21.56
N CYS A 516 -4.36 -72.39 22.44
CA CYS A 516 -4.26 -72.54 23.90
C CYS A 516 -5.63 -72.50 24.61
N ARG A 517 -6.74 -72.51 23.86
CA ARG A 517 -8.08 -72.83 24.35
C ARG A 517 -8.43 -74.25 23.93
#